data_AF-X1ART0-F1
#
_entry.id   AF-X1ART0-F1
#
_cell.length_a   1.000
_cell.length_b   1.000
_cell.length_c   1.000
_cell.angle_alpha   90.00
_cell.angle_beta   90.00
_cell.angle_gamma   90.00
#
_symmetry.space_group_name_H-M   'P 1'
#
loop_
_entity.id
_entity.type
_entity.pdbx_description
1 polymer ?
#
loop_
_entity_poly.entity_id
_entity_poly.type
_entity_poly.pdbx_seq_one_letter_code
_entity_poly.pdbx_strand_id
1 'polypeptide(L)'
;MEIANSLNPGLTVLTGDYVWRNLEAIYELVPILVKLNAKHGVYAIIGNHDIWLDVDVIKSAFAEVRIPVLENQGFPITEGNGTLYFAGLDDGWSGKPDLDAALENAPID
;
A
#
# COMPACT_ATOMS: atom_id res chain seq x y z
N MET A 1 0.67 -7.41 15.10
CA MET A 1 -0.05 -8.04 13.97
C MET A 1 -1.16 -8.97 14.42
N GLU A 2 -1.05 -9.66 15.55
CA GLU A 2 -2.07 -10.61 16.04
C GLU A 2 -3.49 -10.02 16.14
N ILE A 3 -3.66 -8.82 16.71
CA ILE A 3 -4.97 -8.16 16.82
C ILE A 3 -5.56 -7.84 15.44
N ALA A 4 -4.75 -7.35 14.50
CA ALA A 4 -5.21 -7.03 13.15
C ALA A 4 -5.61 -8.30 12.38
N ASN A 5 -4.80 -9.35 12.48
CA ASN A 5 -5.06 -10.61 11.80
C ASN A 5 -6.26 -11.37 12.38
N SER A 6 -6.53 -11.24 13.69
CA SER A 6 -7.68 -11.91 14.32
C SER A 6 -9.04 -11.37 13.85
N LEU A 7 -9.07 -10.18 13.23
CA LEU A 7 -10.26 -9.65 12.57
C LEU A 7 -10.60 -10.37 11.26
N ASN A 8 -9.72 -11.26 10.79
CA ASN A 8 -9.85 -11.97 9.51
C ASN A 8 -10.19 -11.03 8.34
N PRO A 9 -9.34 -10.01 8.07
CA PRO A 9 -9.69 -8.96 7.14
C PRO A 9 -9.75 -9.47 5.69
N GLY A 10 -10.69 -8.91 4.93
CA GLY A 10 -10.73 -9.07 3.47
C GLY A 10 -9.50 -8.44 2.81
N LEU A 11 -9.07 -7.28 3.28
CA LEU A 11 -7.94 -6.50 2.78
C LEU A 11 -7.24 -5.81 3.94
N THR A 12 -5.92 -5.68 3.88
CA THR A 12 -5.15 -4.83 4.80
C THR A 12 -4.41 -3.77 3.98
N VAL A 13 -4.53 -2.51 4.40
CA VAL A 13 -3.96 -1.36 3.68
C VAL A 13 -3.00 -0.62 4.60
N LEU A 14 -1.81 -0.32 4.08
CA LEU A 14 -0.75 0.44 4.72
C LEU A 14 -0.66 1.80 4.01
N THR A 15 -0.88 2.88 4.74
CA THR A 15 -1.24 4.19 4.13
C THR A 15 -0.09 5.20 4.11
N GLY A 16 1.16 4.74 4.06
CA GLY A 16 2.34 5.62 3.99
C GLY A 16 2.86 6.10 5.35
N ASP A 17 3.88 6.95 5.29
CA ASP A 17 4.61 7.55 6.42
C ASP A 17 5.23 6.49 7.35
N TYR A 18 5.95 5.55 6.74
CA TYR A 18 6.64 4.47 7.44
C TYR A 18 7.86 4.97 8.21
N VAL A 19 8.49 6.03 7.69
CA VAL A 19 9.65 6.69 8.29
C VAL A 19 9.43 8.19 8.38
N TRP A 20 10.12 8.87 9.30
CA TRP A 20 10.10 10.34 9.38
C TRP A 20 11.50 10.95 9.39
N ARG A 21 12.33 10.59 10.38
CA ARG A 21 13.68 11.16 10.57
C ARG A 21 14.81 10.14 10.41
N ASN A 22 14.47 8.86 10.38
CA ASN A 22 15.43 7.76 10.31
C ASN A 22 14.99 6.81 9.21
N LEU A 23 15.69 6.86 8.06
CA LEU A 23 15.41 5.99 6.92
C LEU A 23 15.60 4.51 7.28
N GLU A 24 16.63 4.20 8.06
CA GLU A 24 16.98 2.82 8.45
C GLU A 24 15.89 2.10 9.24
N ALA A 25 14.95 2.85 9.86
CA ALA A 25 13.82 2.27 10.56
C ALA A 25 12.93 1.41 9.65
N ILE A 26 12.98 1.62 8.33
CA ILE A 26 12.24 0.80 7.37
C ILE A 26 12.67 -0.67 7.40
N TYR A 27 13.96 -0.93 7.60
CA TYR A 27 14.52 -2.29 7.63
C TYR A 27 14.10 -3.06 8.88
N GLU A 28 13.71 -2.37 9.95
CA GLU A 28 13.12 -2.98 11.14
C GLU A 28 11.59 -3.12 11.02
N LEU A 29 10.94 -2.14 10.40
CA LEU A 29 9.48 -2.07 10.29
C LEU A 29 8.91 -3.09 9.29
N VAL A 30 9.46 -3.16 8.08
CA VAL A 30 8.91 -4.00 7.01
C VAL A 30 8.86 -5.50 7.38
N PRO A 31 9.89 -6.09 8.04
CA PRO A 31 9.82 -7.47 8.53
C PRO A 31 8.72 -7.72 9.59
N ILE A 32 8.18 -6.68 10.22
CA ILE A 32 7.03 -6.79 11.11
C ILE A 32 5.73 -6.69 10.32
N LEU A 33 5.66 -5.78 9.35
CA LEU A 33 4.48 -5.56 8.49
C LEU A 33 4.15 -6.78 7.62
N VAL A 34 5.15 -7.54 7.16
CA VAL A 34 4.91 -8.78 6.38
C VAL A 34 4.12 -9.85 7.15
N LYS A 35 4.01 -9.73 8.48
CA LYS A 35 3.20 -10.63 9.32
C LYS A 35 1.71 -10.29 9.30
N LEU A 36 1.30 -9.24 8.57
CA LEU A 36 -0.11 -8.94 8.33
C LEU A 36 -0.68 -9.92 7.30
N ASN A 37 -1.91 -10.33 7.54
CA ASN A 37 -2.60 -11.30 6.70
C ASN A 37 -3.95 -10.72 6.30
N ALA A 38 -4.37 -10.95 5.06
CA ALA A 38 -5.70 -10.62 4.57
C ALA A 38 -6.06 -11.50 3.39
N LYS A 39 -7.36 -11.77 3.20
CA LYS A 39 -7.87 -12.65 2.15
C LYS A 39 -7.43 -12.23 0.74
N HIS A 40 -7.51 -10.94 0.44
CA HIS A 40 -7.22 -10.35 -0.87
C HIS A 40 -5.85 -9.66 -0.92
N GLY A 41 -5.06 -9.74 0.16
CA GLY A 41 -3.69 -9.26 0.23
C GLY A 41 -3.49 -8.04 1.13
N VAL A 42 -2.21 -7.70 1.29
CA VAL A 42 -1.72 -6.52 2.02
C VAL A 42 -1.08 -5.60 0.99
N TYR A 43 -1.51 -4.34 0.94
CA TYR A 43 -1.01 -3.34 -0.02
C TYR A 43 -0.57 -2.08 0.71
N ALA A 44 0.44 -1.43 0.16
CA ALA A 44 0.99 -0.20 0.65
C ALA A 44 0.79 0.95 -0.35
N ILE A 45 0.74 2.17 0.15
CA ILE A 45 1.06 3.38 -0.61
C ILE A 45 2.21 4.12 0.10
N ILE A 46 2.80 5.10 -0.58
CA ILE A 46 3.86 5.95 -0.06
C ILE A 46 3.25 7.22 0.57
N GLY A 47 3.80 7.65 1.71
CA GLY A 47 3.43 8.92 2.34
C GLY A 47 4.45 10.02 2.06
N ASN A 48 4.11 11.27 2.38
CA ASN A 48 5.00 12.41 2.17
C ASN A 48 6.34 12.26 2.90
N HIS A 49 6.33 11.68 4.11
CA HIS A 49 7.54 11.55 4.90
C HIS A 49 8.51 10.50 4.32
N ASP A 50 7.97 9.47 3.69
CA ASP A 50 8.76 8.48 2.96
C ASP A 50 9.48 9.12 1.76
N ILE A 51 8.78 10.01 1.04
CA ILE A 51 9.33 10.79 -0.09
C ILE A 51 10.42 11.73 0.38
N TRP A 52 10.24 12.41 1.51
CA TRP A 52 11.21 13.38 2.03
C TRP A 52 12.55 12.77 2.42
N LEU A 53 12.58 11.48 2.75
CA LEU A 53 13.82 10.78 3.06
C LEU A 53 14.40 10.12 1.80
N ASP A 54 13.83 9.00 1.36
CA ASP A 54 14.27 8.28 0.16
C ASP A 54 13.21 7.22 -0.20
N VAL A 55 12.30 7.58 -1.10
CA VAL A 55 11.20 6.70 -1.52
C VAL A 55 11.68 5.40 -2.17
N ASP A 56 12.82 5.41 -2.85
CA ASP A 56 13.33 4.23 -3.56
C ASP A 56 13.80 3.16 -2.57
N VAL A 57 14.43 3.58 -1.46
CA VAL A 57 14.79 2.69 -0.35
C VAL A 57 13.54 2.10 0.29
N ILE A 58 12.50 2.91 0.53
CA ILE A 58 11.23 2.44 1.12
C ILE A 58 10.57 1.38 0.22
N LYS A 59 10.42 1.67 -1.07
CA LYS A 59 9.86 0.73 -2.06
C LYS A 59 10.67 -0.55 -2.16
N SER A 60 12.00 -0.45 -2.13
CA SER A 60 12.89 -1.62 -2.17
C SER A 60 12.66 -2.53 -0.97
N ALA A 61 12.53 -1.96 0.24
CA ALA A 61 12.24 -2.75 1.44
C ALA A 61 10.89 -3.49 1.33
N PHE A 62 9.83 -2.84 0.88
CA PHE A 62 8.52 -3.50 0.65
C PHE A 62 8.59 -4.57 -0.44
N ALA A 63 9.35 -4.33 -1.52
CA ALA A 63 9.53 -5.29 -2.61
C ALA A 63 10.23 -6.58 -2.13
N GLU A 64 11.22 -6.48 -1.22
CA GLU A 64 11.91 -7.63 -0.63
C GLU A 64 10.97 -8.61 0.08
N VAL A 65 9.91 -8.09 0.71
CA VAL A 65 8.89 -8.89 1.41
C VAL A 65 7.62 -9.14 0.58
N ARG A 66 7.61 -8.71 -0.69
CA ARG A 66 6.49 -8.89 -1.64
C ARG A 66 5.17 -8.27 -1.19
N ILE A 67 5.22 -7.15 -0.47
CA ILE A 67 4.05 -6.30 -0.26
C ILE A 67 4.03 -5.29 -1.42
N PRO A 68 3.00 -5.30 -2.29
CA PRO A 68 2.92 -4.35 -3.39
C PRO A 68 2.71 -2.94 -2.88
N VAL A 69 3.50 -1.99 -3.39
CA VAL A 69 3.30 -0.56 -3.22
C VAL A 69 2.54 -0.07 -4.45
N LEU A 70 1.32 0.43 -4.26
CA LEU A 70 0.47 0.94 -5.32
C LEU A 70 0.73 2.43 -5.51
N GLU A 71 0.95 2.83 -6.76
CA GLU A 71 1.18 4.23 -7.13
C GLU A 71 0.41 4.54 -8.40
N ASN A 72 -0.69 5.27 -8.26
CA ASN A 72 -1.60 5.62 -9.35
C ASN A 72 -2.05 4.39 -10.16
N GLN A 73 -2.38 3.31 -9.44
CA GLN A 73 -2.74 2.02 -10.01
C GLN A 73 -3.98 1.49 -9.32
N GLY A 74 -4.84 0.83 -10.08
CA GLY A 74 -6.03 0.17 -9.55
C GLY A 74 -6.35 -1.14 -10.27
N PHE A 75 -7.11 -1.98 -9.59
CA PHE A 75 -7.55 -3.28 -10.10
C PHE A 75 -8.84 -3.74 -9.39
N PRO A 76 -9.66 -4.58 -10.05
CA PRO A 76 -10.84 -5.15 -9.42
C PRO A 76 -10.48 -6.28 -8.44
N ILE A 77 -11.12 -6.26 -7.28
CA ILE A 77 -11.16 -7.36 -6.30
C ILE A 77 -12.57 -7.95 -6.35
N THR A 78 -12.68 -9.21 -6.77
CA THR A 78 -13.97 -9.91 -6.89
C THR A 78 -14.17 -10.87 -5.72
N GLU A 79 -15.32 -10.79 -5.06
CA GLU A 79 -15.73 -11.72 -4.01
C GLU A 79 -17.21 -12.09 -4.14
N GLY A 80 -17.48 -13.38 -4.35
CA GLY A 80 -18.83 -13.84 -4.66
C GLY A 80 -19.35 -13.21 -5.96
N ASN A 81 -20.49 -12.52 -5.86
CA ASN A 81 -21.09 -11.79 -6.98
C ASN A 81 -20.76 -10.28 -6.96
N GLY A 82 -19.96 -9.82 -6.01
CA GLY A 82 -19.57 -8.41 -5.86
C GLY A 82 -18.16 -8.16 -6.38
N THR A 83 -17.96 -6.98 -6.97
CA THR A 83 -16.64 -6.47 -7.35
C THR A 83 -16.39 -5.13 -6.67
N LEU A 84 -15.24 -4.99 -6.01
CA LEU A 84 -14.71 -3.74 -5.48
C LEU A 84 -13.54 -3.32 -6.38
N TYR A 85 -13.60 -2.14 -6.99
CA TYR A 85 -12.41 -1.59 -7.64
C TYR A 85 -11.52 -0.94 -6.58
N PHE A 86 -10.30 -1.45 -6.43
CA PHE A 86 -9.34 -1.00 -5.42
C PHE A 86 -8.19 -0.27 -6.11
N ALA A 87 -7.86 0.93 -5.64
CA ALA A 87 -6.82 1.76 -6.22
C ALA A 87 -5.99 2.43 -5.15
N GLY A 88 -4.68 2.55 -5.41
CA GLY A 88 -3.74 3.34 -4.61
C GLY A 88 -3.25 4.53 -5.42
N LEU A 89 -3.11 5.67 -4.76
CA LEU A 89 -2.55 6.90 -5.32
C LEU A 89 -1.17 7.14 -4.74
N ASP A 90 -0.33 7.84 -5.50
CA ASP A 90 0.84 8.50 -4.94
C ASP A 90 0.43 9.61 -3.94
N ASP A 91 1.34 10.02 -3.07
CA ASP A 91 1.08 11.01 -2.03
C ASP A 91 0.64 12.36 -2.59
N GLY A 92 -0.41 12.94 -2.00
CA GLY A 92 -1.02 14.19 -2.47
C GLY A 92 -0.24 15.46 -2.14
N TRP A 93 0.72 15.40 -1.22
CA TRP A 93 1.50 16.58 -0.84
C TRP A 93 2.83 16.66 -1.60
N SER A 94 3.59 15.57 -1.59
CA SER A 94 4.98 15.52 -2.06
C SER A 94 5.16 14.61 -3.27
N GLY A 95 4.15 13.82 -3.62
CA GLY A 95 4.11 12.96 -4.78
C GLY A 95 3.43 13.61 -6.00
N LYS A 96 2.99 12.77 -6.93
CA LYS A 96 2.26 13.12 -8.15
C LYS A 96 1.02 12.23 -8.28
N PRO A 97 -0.03 12.46 -7.47
CA PRO A 97 -1.24 11.66 -7.56
C PRO A 97 -1.87 11.82 -8.94
N ASP A 98 -2.27 10.70 -9.54
CA ASP A 98 -2.95 10.64 -10.83
C ASP A 98 -4.18 9.73 -10.68
N LEU A 99 -5.33 10.38 -10.49
CA LEU A 99 -6.60 9.68 -10.30
C LEU A 99 -7.09 9.00 -11.58
N ASP A 100 -6.84 9.63 -12.74
CA ASP A 100 -7.26 9.10 -14.03
C ASP A 100 -6.49 7.81 -14.33
N ALA A 101 -5.18 7.79 -14.08
CA ALA A 101 -4.36 6.58 -14.20
C ALA A 101 -4.79 5.48 -13.21
N ALA A 102 -5.05 5.83 -11.95
CA ALA A 102 -5.48 4.88 -10.94
C ALA A 102 -6.84 4.22 -11.27
N LEU A 103 -7.71 4.95 -11.95
CA LEU A 103 -9.06 4.52 -12.33
C LEU A 103 -9.18 4.10 -13.81
N GLU A 104 -8.09 3.99 -14.56
CA GLU A 104 -8.12 3.71 -16.01
C GLU A 104 -8.95 2.46 -16.36
N ASN A 105 -8.93 1.44 -15.49
CA ASN A 105 -9.66 0.18 -15.68
C ASN A 105 -10.90 0.06 -14.78
N ALA A 106 -11.33 1.14 -14.14
CA ALA A 106 -12.50 1.13 -13.28
C ALA A 106 -13.78 0.90 -14.13
N PRO A 107 -14.78 0.17 -13.59
CA PRO A 107 -16.08 0.09 -14.24
C PRO A 107 -16.64 1.49 -14.47
N ILE A 108 -17.16 1.74 -15.68
CA ILE A 108 -17.91 2.95 -15.98
C ILE A 108 -19.32 2.75 -15.42
N ASP A 109 -19.77 3.71 -14.60
CA ASP A 109 -21.15 3.77 -14.10
C ASP A 109 -22.18 3.96 -15.23
#